data_AF-A0A438GR09-F1
#
_entry.id   AF-A0A438GR09-F1
#
_cell.length_a   1.000
_cell.length_b   1.000
_cell.length_c   1.000
_cell.angle_alpha   90.00
_cell.angle_beta   90.00
_cell.angle_gamma   90.00
#
_symmetry.space_group_name_H-M   'P 1'
#
loop_
_entity.id
_entity.type
_entity.pdbx_description
1 polymer ?
#
loop_
_entity_poly.entity_id
_entity_poly.type
_entity_poly.pdbx_seq_one_letter_code
_entity_poly.pdbx_strand_id
1 'polypeptide(L)'
;MRLMVLTTVKWTKPKLLINFCPKKPLMTHLNRLQEAIVSKEVPATTFSDALRSLDLLKSTLHAYNKGIAEAEDWIAQAFCMIGELQPAMHHCKASIEILEKLYGSNHIVIGYELMKLSSIQLSLGDTAAMKSISRLAAIFSWYYGPHADMMFPYLGSLKREIANLFYEESFMLFLKWAIPS
;
A
#
# COMPACT_ATOMS: atom_id res chain seq x y z
N MET A 1 -14.16 12.03 7.26
CA MET A 1 -13.70 11.77 5.87
C MET A 1 -12.48 10.85 5.77
N ARG A 2 -11.55 10.79 6.73
CA ARG A 2 -10.28 10.01 6.64
C ARG A 2 -10.39 8.48 6.45
N LEU A 3 -11.52 7.86 6.81
CA LEU A 3 -11.75 6.41 6.64
C LEU A 3 -12.26 6.00 5.24
N MET A 4 -12.81 6.93 4.44
CA MET A 4 -13.34 6.62 3.10
C MET A 4 -12.24 6.29 2.07
N VAL A 5 -11.01 6.74 2.33
CA VAL A 5 -9.88 6.60 1.40
C VAL A 5 -9.35 5.16 1.40
N LEU A 6 -9.40 4.46 2.54
CA LEU A 6 -8.93 3.07 2.67
C LEU A 6 -9.93 2.03 2.14
N THR A 7 -11.23 2.33 2.17
CA THR A 7 -12.29 1.43 1.69
C THR A 7 -12.45 1.46 0.16
N THR A 8 -11.91 2.48 -0.50
CA THR A 8 -12.02 2.69 -1.96
C THR A 8 -10.79 2.22 -2.73
N VAL A 9 -9.63 2.07 -2.08
CA VAL A 9 -8.48 1.37 -2.67
C VAL A 9 -8.89 -0.09 -2.90
N LYS A 10 -9.01 -0.50 -4.16
CA LYS A 10 -9.05 -1.93 -4.48
C LYS A 10 -7.68 -2.51 -4.17
N TRP A 11 -7.54 -3.06 -2.96
CA TRP A 11 -6.40 -3.87 -2.54
C TRP A 11 -6.21 -5.12 -3.42
N THR A 12 -7.24 -5.51 -4.17
CA THR A 12 -7.19 -6.63 -5.11
C THR A 12 -6.37 -6.27 -6.35
N LYS A 13 -5.19 -6.89 -6.48
CA LYS A 13 -4.35 -6.78 -7.69
C LYS A 13 -5.14 -7.23 -8.92
N PRO A 14 -5.07 -6.53 -10.07
CA PRO A 14 -5.60 -7.08 -11.32
C PRO A 14 -4.91 -8.41 -11.63
N LYS A 15 -5.70 -9.40 -12.09
CA LYS A 15 -5.30 -10.81 -12.33
C LYS A 15 -4.07 -11.00 -13.25
N LEU A 16 -3.53 -9.94 -13.84
CA LEU A 16 -2.48 -9.95 -14.86
C LEU A 16 -1.07 -10.33 -14.35
N LEU A 17 -0.88 -10.56 -13.05
CA LEU A 17 0.45 -10.90 -12.46
C LEU A 17 0.45 -12.18 -11.61
N ILE A 18 -0.65 -12.93 -11.64
CA ILE A 18 -0.87 -14.09 -10.78
C ILE A 18 -0.62 -15.40 -11.55
N ASN A 19 0.61 -15.58 -12.04
CA ASN A 19 1.10 -16.93 -12.30
C ASN A 19 1.94 -17.35 -11.09
N PHE A 20 1.26 -17.91 -10.10
CA PHE A 20 1.88 -18.57 -8.95
C PHE A 20 1.45 -20.05 -8.95
N CYS A 21 2.41 -20.97 -8.90
CA CYS A 21 2.18 -22.42 -8.80
C CYS A 21 3.38 -23.03 -8.04
N PRO A 22 3.24 -24.14 -7.27
CA PRO A 22 2.46 -24.21 -6.02
C PRO A 22 3.20 -24.94 -4.85
N LYS A 23 2.60 -24.89 -3.64
CA LYS A 23 2.75 -25.77 -2.43
C LYS A 23 3.95 -25.61 -1.47
N LYS A 24 3.71 -24.92 -0.33
CA LYS A 24 4.35 -25.15 0.99
C LYS A 24 3.33 -24.88 2.13
N PRO A 25 3.45 -25.56 3.30
CA PRO A 25 2.50 -25.44 4.42
C PRO A 25 2.43 -24.03 5.03
N LEU A 26 3.50 -23.23 4.91
CA LEU A 26 3.53 -21.82 5.30
C LEU A 26 2.48 -20.96 4.59
N MET A 27 2.11 -21.34 3.36
CA MET A 27 1.12 -20.59 2.57
C MET A 27 -0.30 -20.81 3.09
N THR A 28 -0.56 -21.87 3.85
CA THR A 28 -1.91 -22.19 4.34
C THR A 28 -2.45 -21.10 5.26
N HIS A 29 -1.63 -20.57 6.18
CA HIS A 29 -2.06 -19.49 7.07
C HIS A 29 -2.26 -18.17 6.32
N LEU A 30 -1.41 -17.89 5.33
CA LEU A 30 -1.52 -16.71 4.50
C LEU A 30 -2.74 -16.75 3.56
N ASN A 31 -3.05 -17.91 3.00
CA ASN A 31 -4.29 -18.14 2.24
C ASN A 31 -5.52 -17.98 3.12
N ARG A 32 -5.50 -18.51 4.36
CA ARG A 32 -6.58 -18.31 5.33
C ARG A 32 -6.74 -16.84 5.73
N LEU A 33 -5.63 -16.10 5.84
CA LEU A 33 -5.68 -14.65 6.05
C LEU A 33 -6.31 -13.96 4.84
N GLN A 34 -5.94 -14.35 3.62
CA GLN A 34 -6.52 -13.80 2.40
C GLN A 34 -8.04 -14.06 2.32
N GLU A 35 -8.49 -15.27 2.67
CA GLU A 35 -9.91 -15.61 2.75
C GLU A 35 -10.63 -14.77 3.81
N ALA A 36 -10.01 -14.60 4.99
CA ALA A 36 -10.54 -13.77 6.08
C ALA A 36 -10.65 -12.29 5.69
N ILE A 37 -9.67 -11.77 4.96
CA ILE A 37 -9.70 -10.42 4.38
C ILE A 37 -10.88 -10.28 3.41
N VAL A 38 -11.12 -11.28 2.54
CA VAL A 38 -12.25 -11.30 1.62
C VAL A 38 -13.59 -11.37 2.36
N SER A 39 -13.67 -12.14 3.45
CA SER A 39 -14.86 -12.21 4.31
C SER A 39 -15.05 -10.99 5.22
N LYS A 40 -14.13 -10.00 5.15
CA LYS A 40 -14.13 -8.75 5.93
C LYS A 40 -14.00 -8.93 7.45
N GLU A 41 -13.67 -10.13 7.91
CA GLU A 41 -13.49 -10.45 9.32
C GLU A 41 -12.17 -11.18 9.46
N VAL A 42 -11.24 -10.59 10.21
CA VAL A 42 -9.92 -11.18 10.46
C VAL A 42 -9.87 -11.68 11.90
N PRO A 43 -10.01 -13.00 12.14
CA PRO A 43 -9.85 -13.55 13.47
C PRO A 43 -8.43 -13.31 14.00
N ALA A 44 -8.31 -12.93 15.28
CA ALA A 44 -7.02 -12.67 15.91
C ALA A 44 -6.05 -13.88 15.81
N THR A 45 -6.59 -15.10 15.85
CA THR A 45 -5.82 -16.34 15.68
C THR A 45 -5.24 -16.46 14.28
N THR A 46 -6.05 -16.24 13.24
CA THR A 46 -5.61 -16.22 11.83
C THR A 46 -4.54 -15.16 11.60
N PHE A 47 -4.71 -13.98 12.21
CA PHE A 47 -3.74 -12.89 12.11
C PHE A 47 -2.39 -13.24 12.76
N SER A 48 -2.42 -13.77 13.99
CA SER A 48 -1.21 -14.20 14.71
C SER A 48 -0.47 -15.32 13.98
N ASP A 49 -1.21 -16.29 13.44
CA ASP A 49 -0.64 -17.38 12.65
C ASP A 49 0.01 -16.90 11.35
N ALA A 50 -0.57 -15.89 10.70
CA ALA A 50 -0.01 -15.28 9.50
C ALA A 50 1.30 -14.53 9.79
N LEU A 51 1.38 -13.78 10.90
CA LEU A 51 2.62 -13.12 11.33
C LEU A 51 3.73 -14.15 11.59
N ARG A 52 3.43 -15.22 12.33
CA ARG A 52 4.39 -16.31 12.58
C ARG A 52 4.86 -16.97 11.28
N SER A 53 3.95 -17.11 10.31
CA SER A 53 4.27 -17.67 8.99
C SER A 53 5.18 -16.74 8.20
N LEU A 54 4.99 -15.41 8.26
CA LEU A 54 5.89 -14.43 7.64
C LEU A 54 7.31 -14.53 8.23
N ASP A 55 7.45 -14.64 9.55
CA ASP A 55 8.76 -14.77 10.20
C ASP A 55 9.49 -16.06 9.76
N LEU A 56 8.74 -17.16 9.62
CA LEU A 56 9.29 -18.41 9.12
C LEU A 56 9.64 -18.31 7.62
N LEU A 57 8.88 -17.58 6.80
CA LEU A 57 9.27 -17.31 5.41
C LEU A 57 10.58 -16.50 5.35
N LYS A 58 10.73 -15.46 6.18
CA LYS A 58 11.94 -14.62 6.24
C LYS A 58 13.18 -15.39 6.68
N SER A 59 13.04 -16.39 7.56
CA SER A 59 14.17 -17.22 8.00
C SER A 59 14.52 -18.36 7.04
N THR A 60 13.61 -18.75 6.14
CA THR A 60 13.80 -19.90 5.24
C THR A 60 14.07 -19.53 3.79
N LEU A 61 13.61 -18.36 3.35
CA LEU A 61 13.74 -17.90 1.97
C LEU A 61 14.77 -16.77 1.87
N HIS A 62 15.27 -16.55 0.66
CA HIS A 62 16.10 -15.40 0.36
C HIS A 62 15.36 -14.09 0.65
N ALA A 63 16.06 -13.08 1.17
CA ALA A 63 15.46 -11.79 1.57
C ALA A 63 14.65 -11.12 0.45
N TYR A 64 15.06 -11.30 -0.80
CA TYR A 64 14.33 -10.82 -1.98
C TYR A 64 13.49 -11.93 -2.60
N ASN A 65 12.48 -12.40 -1.88
CA ASN A 65 11.55 -13.43 -2.36
C ASN A 65 10.15 -12.84 -2.57
N LYS A 66 9.55 -13.11 -3.74
CA LYS A 66 8.21 -12.62 -4.10
C LYS A 66 7.14 -13.03 -3.07
N GLY A 67 7.23 -14.23 -2.52
CA GLY A 67 6.30 -14.73 -1.50
C GLY A 67 6.39 -13.98 -0.17
N ILE A 68 7.58 -13.48 0.20
CA ILE A 68 7.71 -12.59 1.37
C ILE A 68 7.01 -11.26 1.08
N ALA A 69 7.22 -10.68 -0.11
CA ALA A 69 6.55 -9.42 -0.47
C ALA A 69 5.02 -9.54 -0.51
N GLU A 70 4.48 -10.67 -0.99
CA GLU A 70 3.04 -10.95 -0.99
C GLU A 70 2.49 -11.13 0.43
N ALA A 71 3.23 -11.82 1.30
CA ALA A 71 2.86 -11.98 2.70
C ALA A 71 2.85 -10.63 3.46
N GLU A 72 3.87 -9.79 3.23
CA GLU A 72 3.94 -8.42 3.74
C GLU A 72 2.73 -7.58 3.30
N ASP A 73 2.33 -7.69 2.03
CA ASP A 73 1.16 -6.99 1.48
C ASP A 73 -0.16 -7.43 2.15
N TRP A 74 -0.37 -8.75 2.30
CA TRP A 74 -1.57 -9.27 2.97
C TRP A 74 -1.64 -8.88 4.45
N ILE A 75 -0.51 -8.89 5.14
CA ILE A 75 -0.44 -8.46 6.54
C ILE A 75 -0.69 -6.95 6.65
N ALA A 76 -0.15 -6.14 5.73
CA ALA A 76 -0.46 -4.71 5.67
C ALA A 76 -1.97 -4.46 5.49
N GLN A 77 -2.61 -5.20 4.59
CA GLN A 77 -4.05 -5.12 4.37
C GLN A 77 -4.86 -5.50 5.62
N ALA A 78 -4.47 -6.59 6.29
CA ALA A 78 -5.14 -7.02 7.50
C ALA A 78 -4.97 -6.02 8.66
N PHE A 79 -3.79 -5.40 8.82
CA PHE A 79 -3.59 -4.29 9.75
C PHE A 79 -4.49 -3.08 9.43
N CYS A 80 -4.64 -2.72 8.15
CA CYS A 80 -5.60 -1.68 7.75
C CYS A 80 -7.04 -2.01 8.12
N MET A 81 -7.45 -3.28 8.00
CA MET A 81 -8.82 -3.71 8.33
C MET A 81 -9.13 -3.60 9.82
N ILE A 82 -8.15 -3.85 10.69
CA ILE A 82 -8.31 -3.70 12.14
C ILE A 82 -8.02 -2.27 12.63
N GLY A 83 -7.73 -1.34 11.73
CA GLY A 83 -7.51 0.09 12.02
C GLY A 83 -6.08 0.47 12.42
N GLU A 84 -5.15 -0.48 12.42
CA GLU A 84 -3.76 -0.30 12.84
C GLU A 84 -2.89 0.18 11.67
N LEU A 85 -2.93 1.49 11.39
CA LEU A 85 -2.32 2.07 10.19
C LEU A 85 -0.78 2.16 10.22
N GLN A 86 -0.18 2.32 11.40
CA GLN A 86 1.28 2.41 11.52
C GLN A 86 1.97 1.08 11.18
N PRO A 87 1.55 -0.07 11.75
CA PRO A 87 2.04 -1.38 11.29
C PRO A 87 1.75 -1.64 9.82
N ALA A 88 0.55 -1.29 9.34
CA ALA A 88 0.21 -1.45 7.92
C ALA A 88 1.19 -0.71 7.00
N MET A 89 1.56 0.52 7.35
CA MET A 89 2.54 1.31 6.61
C MET A 89 3.91 0.62 6.58
N HIS A 90 4.37 0.06 7.71
CA HIS A 90 5.65 -0.64 7.79
C HIS A 90 5.69 -1.87 6.88
N HIS A 91 4.66 -2.72 6.97
CA HIS A 91 4.53 -3.91 6.12
C HIS A 91 4.42 -3.55 4.62
N CYS A 92 3.70 -2.48 4.27
CA CYS A 92 3.62 -2.00 2.90
C CYS A 92 4.99 -1.52 2.36
N LYS A 93 5.77 -0.79 3.17
CA LYS A 93 7.14 -0.37 2.81
C LYS A 93 8.07 -1.58 2.62
N ALA A 94 8.00 -2.59 3.49
CA ALA A 94 8.78 -3.81 3.37
C ALA A 94 8.45 -4.58 2.08
N SER A 95 7.17 -4.68 1.72
CA SER A 95 6.75 -5.26 0.44
C SER A 95 7.34 -4.51 -0.76
N ILE A 96 7.25 -3.17 -0.77
CA ILE A 96 7.82 -2.32 -1.83
C ILE A 96 9.32 -2.55 -1.96
N GLU A 97 10.07 -2.55 -0.86
CA GLU A 97 11.54 -2.72 -0.89
C GLU A 97 11.93 -4.03 -1.57
N ILE A 98 11.27 -5.14 -1.23
CA ILE A 98 11.53 -6.44 -1.85
C ILE A 98 11.18 -6.42 -3.34
N LEU A 99 10.04 -5.83 -3.71
CA LEU A 99 9.59 -5.77 -5.10
C LEU A 99 10.48 -4.89 -5.95
N GLU A 100 11.06 -3.82 -5.40
CA GLU A 100 12.03 -2.98 -6.09
C GLU A 100 13.30 -3.75 -6.43
N LYS A 101 13.75 -4.64 -5.54
CA LYS A 101 14.91 -5.50 -5.80
C LYS A 101 14.61 -6.57 -6.85
N LEU A 102 13.37 -7.06 -6.91
CA LEU A 102 12.96 -8.10 -7.85
C LEU A 102 12.68 -7.57 -9.26
N TYR A 103 12.05 -6.40 -9.39
CA TYR A 103 11.50 -5.91 -10.65
C TYR A 103 12.04 -4.55 -11.09
N GLY A 104 12.78 -3.86 -10.23
CA GLY A 104 13.23 -2.49 -10.45
C GLY A 104 12.23 -1.44 -9.96
N SER A 105 12.75 -0.24 -9.72
CA SER A 105 12.04 0.87 -9.06
C SER A 105 10.86 1.44 -9.85
N ASN A 106 10.85 1.27 -11.18
CA ASN A 106 9.81 1.81 -12.05
C ASN A 106 8.76 0.77 -12.44
N HIS A 107 8.85 -0.47 -11.97
CA HIS A 107 7.93 -1.52 -12.40
C HIS A 107 6.48 -1.23 -11.98
N ILE A 108 5.51 -1.60 -12.82
CA ILE A 108 4.08 -1.30 -12.58
C ILE A 108 3.56 -1.82 -11.23
N VAL A 109 4.09 -2.95 -10.75
CA VAL A 109 3.78 -3.51 -9.43
C VAL A 109 4.06 -2.50 -8.32
N ILE A 110 5.17 -1.76 -8.41
CA ILE A 110 5.52 -0.73 -7.43
C ILE A 110 4.48 0.38 -7.42
N GLY A 111 3.94 0.74 -8.59
CA GLY A 111 2.81 1.67 -8.68
C GLY A 111 1.62 1.20 -7.86
N TYR A 112 1.18 -0.04 -8.01
CA TYR A 112 0.06 -0.57 -7.22
C TYR A 112 0.33 -0.57 -5.71
N GLU A 113 1.54 -0.90 -5.28
CA GLU A 113 1.88 -0.85 -3.85
C GLU A 113 1.98 0.59 -3.33
N LEU A 114 2.52 1.53 -4.12
CA LEU A 114 2.57 2.96 -3.76
C LEU A 114 1.18 3.57 -3.64
N MET A 115 0.18 3.07 -4.39
CA MET A 115 -1.21 3.49 -4.24
C MET A 115 -1.78 3.12 -2.87
N LYS A 116 -1.44 1.92 -2.35
CA LYS A 116 -1.84 1.51 -1.00
C LYS A 116 -1.06 2.30 0.06
N LEU A 117 0.26 2.41 -0.10
CA LEU A 117 1.11 3.16 0.82
C LEU A 117 0.64 4.60 0.97
N SER A 118 0.42 5.30 -0.15
CA SER A 118 -0.03 6.69 -0.13
C SER A 118 -1.40 6.88 0.52
N SER A 119 -2.32 5.93 0.34
CA SER A 119 -3.59 5.92 1.06
C SER A 119 -3.39 5.86 2.57
N ILE A 120 -2.52 4.97 3.04
CA ILE A 120 -2.20 4.82 4.47
C ILE A 120 -1.54 6.11 4.99
N GLN A 121 -0.58 6.66 4.25
CA GLN A 121 0.13 7.88 4.60
C GLN A 121 -0.82 9.09 4.72
N LEU A 122 -1.75 9.26 3.78
CA LEU A 122 -2.76 10.33 3.86
C LEU A 122 -3.66 10.16 5.10
N SER A 123 -4.09 8.93 5.41
CA SER A 123 -4.89 8.65 6.61
C SER A 123 -4.12 8.96 7.90
N LEU A 124 -2.80 8.78 7.91
CA LEU A 124 -1.91 9.11 9.01
C LEU A 124 -1.47 10.59 9.05
N GLY A 125 -1.70 11.36 7.98
CA GLY A 125 -1.14 12.71 7.84
C GLY A 125 0.39 12.72 7.63
N ASP A 126 0.96 11.63 7.12
CA ASP A 126 2.39 11.52 6.80
C ASP A 126 2.71 12.36 5.54
N THR A 127 3.64 13.32 5.68
CA THR A 127 4.08 14.22 4.60
C THR A 127 4.76 13.48 3.45
N ALA A 128 5.27 12.27 3.69
CA ALA A 128 5.83 11.43 2.63
C ALA A 128 4.76 10.93 1.62
N ALA A 129 3.46 11.09 1.91
CA ALA A 129 2.37 10.81 0.97
C ALA A 129 2.58 11.49 -0.38
N MET A 130 3.04 12.75 -0.38
CA MET A 130 3.25 13.52 -1.61
C MET A 130 4.24 12.84 -2.54
N LYS A 131 5.40 12.44 -1.99
CA LYS A 131 6.45 11.76 -2.74
C LYS A 131 5.97 10.42 -3.29
N SER A 132 5.23 9.65 -2.49
CA SER A 132 4.67 8.37 -2.90
C SER A 132 3.67 8.53 -4.06
N ILE A 133 2.80 9.54 -4.00
CA ILE A 133 1.78 9.78 -5.03
C ILE A 133 2.40 10.34 -6.31
N SER A 134 3.39 11.25 -6.21
CA SER A 134 4.13 11.73 -7.39
C SER A 134 4.81 10.57 -8.12
N ARG A 135 5.43 9.65 -7.37
CA ARG A 135 6.07 8.46 -7.94
C ARG A 135 5.06 7.49 -8.55
N LEU A 136 3.96 7.23 -7.85
CA LEU A 136 2.81 6.46 -8.36
C LEU A 136 2.32 7.02 -9.70
N ALA A 137 2.08 8.33 -9.76
CA ALA A 137 1.58 9.01 -10.95
C ALA A 137 2.56 8.90 -12.13
N ALA A 138 3.87 9.04 -11.87
CA ALA A 138 4.90 8.87 -12.88
C ALA A 138 4.92 7.45 -13.45
N ILE A 139 4.87 6.43 -12.58
CA ILE A 139 4.82 5.02 -13.01
C ILE A 139 3.56 4.77 -13.84
N PHE A 140 2.39 5.15 -13.34
CA PHE A 140 1.13 4.90 -14.06
C PHE A 140 1.08 5.67 -15.39
N SER A 141 1.58 6.89 -15.45
CA SER A 141 1.70 7.65 -16.70
C SER A 141 2.63 6.96 -17.70
N TRP A 142 3.74 6.37 -17.25
CA TRP A 142 4.67 5.66 -18.12
C TRP A 142 4.06 4.39 -18.74
N TYR A 143 3.29 3.62 -17.97
CA TYR A 143 2.69 2.37 -18.45
C TYR A 143 1.38 2.55 -19.22
N TYR A 144 0.54 3.49 -18.78
CA TYR A 144 -0.83 3.64 -19.29
C TYR A 144 -1.03 4.92 -20.10
N GLY A 145 -0.02 5.78 -20.16
CA GLY A 145 -0.09 7.04 -20.87
C GLY A 145 -1.15 8.00 -20.31
N PRO A 146 -1.73 8.85 -21.17
CA PRO A 146 -2.76 9.83 -20.79
C PRO A 146 -4.03 9.20 -20.18
N HIS A 147 -4.26 7.91 -20.41
CA HIS A 147 -5.45 7.19 -19.93
C HIS A 147 -5.34 6.76 -18.46
N ALA A 148 -4.18 6.94 -17.82
CA ALA A 148 -3.96 6.59 -16.42
C ALA A 148 -5.01 7.23 -15.48
N ASP A 149 -5.32 8.51 -15.68
CA ASP A 149 -6.27 9.22 -14.82
C ASP A 149 -7.72 8.73 -15.02
N MET A 150 -8.06 8.23 -16.22
CA MET A 150 -9.36 7.62 -16.52
C MET A 150 -9.47 6.21 -15.93
N MET A 151 -8.41 5.41 -16.05
CA MET A 151 -8.38 4.03 -15.55
C MET A 151 -8.32 3.96 -14.02
N PHE A 152 -7.71 4.95 -13.38
CA PHE A 152 -7.56 5.03 -11.94
C PHE A 152 -8.16 6.33 -11.41
N PRO A 153 -9.51 6.44 -11.31
CA PRO A 153 -10.17 7.63 -10.74
C PRO A 153 -9.64 8.02 -9.36
N TYR A 154 -9.21 7.00 -8.60
CA TYR A 154 -8.59 7.17 -7.30
C TYR A 154 -7.25 7.92 -7.35
N LEU A 155 -6.43 7.76 -8.40
CA LEU A 155 -5.22 8.56 -8.60
C LEU A 155 -5.56 10.05 -8.69
N GLY A 156 -6.66 10.39 -9.37
CA GLY A 156 -7.18 11.76 -9.43
C GLY A 156 -7.57 12.30 -8.05
N SER A 157 -8.23 11.48 -7.22
CA SER A 157 -8.56 11.84 -5.84
C SER A 157 -7.30 12.07 -5.00
N LEU A 158 -6.32 11.18 -5.08
CA LEU A 158 -5.04 11.31 -4.37
C LEU A 158 -4.28 12.59 -4.76
N LYS A 159 -4.22 12.89 -6.06
CA LYS A 159 -3.59 14.13 -6.58
C LYS A 159 -4.28 15.39 -6.03
N ARG A 160 -5.62 15.37 -5.94
CA ARG A 160 -6.41 16.48 -5.39
C ARG A 160 -6.19 16.66 -3.89
N GLU A 161 -6.15 15.57 -3.14
CA GLU A 161 -5.87 15.60 -1.69
C GLU A 161 -4.53 16.28 -1.41
N ILE A 162 -3.48 15.93 -2.18
CA ILE A 162 -2.16 16.58 -2.07
C ILE A 162 -2.22 18.04 -2.46
N ALA A 163 -2.90 18.40 -3.55
CA ALA A 163 -3.03 19.80 -3.96
C ALA A 163 -3.63 20.63 -2.82
N ASN A 164 -4.68 20.13 -2.15
CA ASN A 164 -5.28 20.79 -1.00
C ASN A 164 -4.29 20.92 0.17
N LEU A 165 -3.50 19.90 0.48
CA LEU A 165 -2.48 19.96 1.53
C LEU A 165 -1.40 21.02 1.23
N PHE A 166 -0.97 21.15 -0.04
CA PHE A 166 -0.05 22.21 -0.46
C PHE A 166 -0.66 23.61 -0.30
N TYR A 167 -1.95 23.78 -0.63
CA TYR A 167 -2.63 25.05 -0.43
C TYR A 167 -2.76 25.40 1.05
N GLU A 168 -3.09 24.44 1.90
CA GLU A 168 -3.17 24.62 3.36
C GLU A 168 -1.81 24.96 3.97
N GLU A 169 -0.73 24.26 3.62
CA GLU A 169 0.62 24.61 4.08
C GLU A 169 1.02 26.02 3.63
N SER A 170 0.78 26.35 2.36
CA SER A 170 1.11 27.66 1.80
C SER A 170 0.29 28.78 2.44
N PHE A 171 -1.00 28.53 2.71
CA PHE A 171 -1.90 29.46 3.37
C PHE A 171 -1.53 29.68 4.84
N MET A 172 -1.17 28.62 5.57
CA MET A 172 -0.69 28.70 6.95
C MET A 172 0.63 29.46 7.06
N LEU A 173 1.55 29.27 6.11
CA LEU A 173 2.78 30.07 6.00
C LEU A 173 2.47 31.55 5.73
N PHE A 174 1.51 31.83 4.85
CA PHE A 174 1.06 33.19 4.57
C PHE A 174 0.43 33.85 5.81
N LEU A 175 -0.47 33.17 6.53
CA LEU A 175 -1.08 33.69 7.76
C LEU A 175 -0.05 33.99 8.84
N LYS A 176 0.97 33.14 8.99
CA LYS A 176 2.07 33.34 9.95
C LYS A 176 2.90 34.59 9.63
N TRP A 177 2.95 35.00 8.37
CA TRP A 177 3.60 36.24 7.94
C TRP A 177 2.67 37.47 8.03
N ALA A 178 1.37 37.28 7.78
CA ALA A 178 0.39 38.35 7.66
C ALA A 178 -0.18 38.88 8.99
N ILE A 179 -0.04 38.15 10.10
CA ILE A 179 -0.48 38.59 11.43
C ILE A 179 0.76 39.05 12.22
N PRO A 180 1.00 40.37 12.38
CA PRO A 180 2.04 40.86 13.26
C PRO A 180 1.68 40.51 14.71
N SER A 181 2.64 39.95 15.45
CA SER A 181 2.54 39.64 16.88
C SER A 181 2.26 40.85 17.75
#